data_AF-A0A834EVM5-F1
#
_entry.id   AF-A0A834EVM5-F1
#
_cell.length_a   1.000
_cell.length_b   1.000
_cell.length_c   1.000
_cell.angle_alpha   90.00
_cell.angle_beta   90.00
_cell.angle_gamma   90.00
#
_symmetry.space_group_name_H-M   'P 1'
#
loop_
_entity.id
_entity.type
_entity.pdbx_description
1 polymer ?
#
loop_
_entity_poly.entity_id
_entity_poly.type
_entity_poly.pdbx_seq_one_letter_code
_entity_poly.pdbx_strand_id
1 'polypeptide(L)'
;MNTKGQEDTAGSFMIKDKGKAILVKNCERDDNIFHSEGPKDGQKIWDKCQQDLIHTEKQKHNLDRPPYSSSWEAKTAQSHSQKFLGQLATLLSDSVAPVPATEEAVKERIQEIGANEQSWKSRTEGLQQEIQILTKQLEQVHQHREESSQPEEKCGEQKRPLKRLEGKIAINDFFQERLDLGRNKENSRPKNSIIDGNSKMFKQLEKDNKQQTLLNIKQNLQIATTQRLEGEIQELQKQLSDLKLSNKNMKTQLTRVNILKDKTLQKLRQSLIKVEAMRGKAVMKTGNLKTPLDSAKQEASWDKDKARQMVDAVTPELCTAKSTLEDVSGRPQEAC
;
A
#
# COMPACT_ATOMS: atom_id res chain seq x y z
N MET A 1 56.72 11.11 8.09
CA MET A 1 55.99 11.71 9.23
C MET A 1 54.69 10.94 9.40
N ASN A 2 54.48 10.38 10.59
CA ASN A 2 53.27 9.79 11.22
C ASN A 2 52.48 8.73 10.42
N THR A 3 52.58 7.40 10.57
CA THR A 3 52.49 6.42 11.69
C THR A 3 51.14 6.25 12.40
N LYS A 4 50.72 4.97 12.48
CA LYS A 4 49.64 4.29 13.23
C LYS A 4 48.23 4.40 12.61
N GLY A 5 47.51 3.32 12.23
CA GLY A 5 47.53 1.92 12.64
C GLY A 5 46.61 1.70 13.85
N GLN A 6 45.50 0.95 13.69
CA GLN A 6 45.05 -0.15 14.59
C GLN A 6 43.62 -0.64 14.23
N GLU A 7 43.49 -1.96 14.29
CA GLU A 7 42.35 -2.84 14.03
C GLU A 7 41.20 -2.73 15.05
N ASP A 8 40.05 -3.26 14.63
CA ASP A 8 38.98 -3.97 15.37
C ASP A 8 38.59 -3.49 16.78
N THR A 9 37.28 -3.34 17.01
CA THR A 9 36.53 -4.07 18.05
C THR A 9 35.07 -3.59 18.12
N ALA A 10 34.18 -4.59 18.17
CA ALA A 10 32.79 -4.58 18.63
C ALA A 10 32.26 -3.28 19.26
N GLY A 11 31.19 -2.75 18.67
CA GLY A 11 30.34 -1.72 19.26
C GLY A 11 29.58 -2.27 20.48
N SER A 12 30.28 -2.34 21.61
CA SER A 12 29.70 -2.63 22.92
C SER A 12 28.98 -1.39 23.46
N PHE A 13 27.72 -1.61 23.83
CA PHE A 13 26.75 -0.65 24.30
C PHE A 13 27.15 -0.11 25.69
N MET A 14 27.72 1.09 25.78
CA MET A 14 27.97 1.75 27.07
C MET A 14 26.74 2.54 27.52
N ILE A 15 25.77 1.85 28.14
CA ILE A 15 24.81 2.51 29.03
C ILE A 15 25.57 2.87 30.31
N LYS A 16 25.72 4.18 30.55
CA LYS A 16 26.23 4.73 31.81
C LYS A 16 25.48 4.12 32.99
N ASP A 17 26.22 3.35 33.79
CA ASP A 17 25.81 2.71 35.03
C ASP A 17 25.52 3.78 36.11
N LYS A 18 24.33 4.41 36.02
CA LYS A 18 23.81 5.35 37.02
C LYS A 18 23.20 4.63 38.24
N GLY A 19 23.15 3.30 38.23
CA GLY A 19 22.52 2.49 39.29
C GLY A 19 23.42 2.22 40.50
N LYS A 20 24.74 2.12 40.32
CA LYS A 20 25.66 1.76 41.43
C LYS A 20 25.94 2.91 42.40
N ALA A 21 25.87 4.16 41.96
CA ALA A 21 26.07 5.31 42.85
C ALA A 21 24.93 5.50 43.87
N ILE A 22 23.76 4.90 43.63
CA ILE A 22 22.60 4.97 44.53
C ILE A 22 22.63 3.82 45.55
N LEU A 23 23.33 2.71 45.26
CA LEU A 23 23.35 1.54 46.15
C LEU A 23 24.34 1.68 47.32
N VAL A 24 25.42 2.46 47.17
CA VAL A 24 26.41 2.64 48.25
C VAL A 24 25.95 3.66 49.31
N LYS A 25 25.08 4.62 48.96
CA LYS A 25 24.61 5.68 49.87
C LYS A 25 23.48 5.27 50.83
N ASN A 26 23.01 4.03 50.75
CA ASN A 26 21.91 3.54 51.59
C ASN A 26 22.36 2.56 52.68
N CYS A 27 23.60 2.06 52.68
CA CYS A 27 24.09 1.19 53.76
C CYS A 27 24.74 1.94 54.94
N GLU A 28 25.13 3.21 54.78
CA GLU A 28 25.77 3.99 55.86
C GLU A 28 24.77 4.71 56.79
N ARG A 29 23.46 4.46 56.67
CA ARG A 29 22.44 5.15 57.50
C ARG A 29 21.72 4.29 58.52
N ASP A 30 21.97 2.99 58.57
CA ASP A 30 21.21 2.06 59.42
C ASP A 30 21.99 1.54 60.65
N ASP A 31 23.09 2.18 61.04
CA ASP A 31 23.74 1.92 62.34
C ASP A 31 23.06 2.64 63.52
N ASN A 32 22.01 3.45 63.29
CA ASN A 32 21.33 4.25 64.32
C ASN A 32 19.94 3.73 64.73
N ILE A 33 19.54 2.52 64.33
CA ILE A 33 18.24 1.93 64.71
C ILE A 33 18.43 0.57 65.43
N PHE A 34 19.39 0.50 66.36
CA PHE A 34 19.56 -0.68 67.24
C PHE A 34 19.48 -0.34 68.72
N HIS A 35 18.84 0.78 69.07
CA HIS A 35 18.71 1.23 70.44
C HIS A 35 17.24 1.42 70.84
N SER A 36 16.43 0.36 70.78
CA SER A 36 15.25 0.13 71.67
C SER A 36 14.34 -1.03 71.21
N GLU A 37 14.88 -2.20 70.88
CA GLU A 37 14.04 -3.29 70.36
C GLU A 37 14.00 -4.46 71.36
N GLY A 38 12.91 -4.57 72.12
CA GLY A 38 12.63 -5.78 72.89
C GLY A 38 12.41 -6.98 71.96
N PRO A 39 12.56 -8.23 72.43
CA PRO A 39 12.53 -9.44 71.59
C PRO A 39 11.25 -9.64 70.76
N LYS A 40 10.16 -8.93 71.11
CA LYS A 40 8.89 -8.96 70.37
C LYS A 40 8.89 -8.12 69.09
N ASP A 41 9.71 -7.08 69.03
CA ASP A 41 9.66 -6.10 67.94
C ASP A 41 10.67 -6.49 66.82
N GLY A 42 11.78 -7.16 67.20
CA GLY A 42 12.64 -7.89 66.26
C GLY A 42 11.93 -9.03 65.49
N GLN A 43 11.03 -9.78 66.14
CA GLN A 43 10.22 -10.80 65.47
C GLN A 43 9.28 -10.18 64.42
N LYS A 44 8.69 -9.03 64.73
CA LYS A 44 7.77 -8.31 63.83
C LYS A 44 8.50 -7.74 62.63
N ILE A 45 9.74 -7.28 62.81
CA ILE A 45 10.62 -6.84 61.72
C ILE A 45 10.97 -8.03 60.82
N TRP A 46 11.33 -9.19 61.42
CA TRP A 46 11.63 -10.41 60.68
C TRP A 46 10.44 -10.90 59.85
N ASP A 47 9.26 -10.98 60.46
CA ASP A 47 8.04 -11.43 59.77
C ASP A 47 7.67 -10.50 58.61
N LYS A 48 7.87 -9.19 58.77
CA LYS A 48 7.63 -8.20 57.71
C LYS A 48 8.64 -8.35 56.57
N CYS A 49 9.92 -8.53 56.88
CA CYS A 49 10.97 -8.74 55.89
C CYS A 49 10.75 -10.05 55.11
N GLN A 50 10.27 -11.09 55.78
CA GLN A 50 9.93 -12.37 55.16
C GLN A 50 8.70 -12.26 54.23
N GLN A 51 7.68 -11.49 54.62
CA GLN A 51 6.54 -11.19 53.74
C GLN A 51 6.95 -10.37 52.51
N ASP A 52 7.82 -9.38 52.69
CA ASP A 52 8.34 -8.57 51.59
C ASP A 52 9.19 -9.40 50.62
N LEU A 53 9.97 -10.36 51.13
CA LEU A 53 10.72 -11.31 50.31
C LEU A 53 9.79 -12.21 49.48
N ILE A 54 8.74 -12.76 50.10
CA ILE A 54 7.75 -13.58 49.40
C ILE A 54 6.97 -12.75 48.36
N HIS A 55 6.66 -11.48 48.69
CA HIS A 55 5.96 -10.58 47.77
C HIS A 55 6.84 -10.18 46.58
N THR A 56 8.11 -9.88 46.80
CA THR A 56 9.07 -9.54 45.74
C THR A 56 9.41 -10.73 44.86
N GLU A 57 9.55 -11.93 45.43
CA GLU A 57 9.66 -13.18 44.66
C GLU A 57 8.39 -13.46 43.84
N LYS A 58 7.21 -13.13 44.40
CA LYS A 58 5.95 -13.15 43.64
C LYS A 58 5.92 -12.12 42.50
N GLN A 59 6.51 -10.94 42.65
CA GLN A 59 6.61 -9.99 41.54
C GLN A 59 7.61 -10.46 40.48
N LYS A 60 8.73 -11.07 40.88
CA LYS A 60 9.74 -11.58 39.94
C LYS A 60 9.17 -12.67 39.02
N HIS A 61 8.42 -13.65 39.53
CA HIS A 61 7.82 -14.67 38.64
C HIS A 61 6.74 -14.13 37.70
N ASN A 62 6.06 -13.04 38.07
CA ASN A 62 5.09 -12.37 37.20
C ASN A 62 5.75 -11.58 36.07
N LEU A 63 6.98 -11.07 36.30
CA LEU A 63 7.79 -10.37 35.29
C LEU A 63 8.56 -11.33 34.37
N ASP A 64 8.96 -12.50 34.88
CA ASP A 64 9.68 -13.52 34.12
C ASP A 64 8.76 -14.39 33.24
N ARG A 65 7.44 -14.32 33.46
CA ARG A 65 6.45 -14.87 32.53
C ARG A 65 6.44 -13.98 31.28
N PRO A 66 6.82 -14.49 30.08
CA PRO A 66 6.74 -13.69 28.86
C PRO A 66 5.32 -13.16 28.70
N PRO A 67 5.13 -11.86 28.40
CA PRO A 67 3.80 -11.32 28.21
C PRO A 67 3.13 -12.10 27.08
N TYR A 68 2.13 -12.92 27.44
CA TYR A 68 1.39 -13.75 26.51
C TYR A 68 0.83 -12.92 25.33
N SER A 69 0.61 -11.62 25.56
CA SER A 69 0.19 -10.63 24.57
C SER A 69 1.21 -10.36 23.45
N SER A 70 2.50 -10.25 23.74
CA SER A 70 3.49 -9.90 22.70
C SER A 70 3.74 -11.06 21.72
N SER A 71 3.56 -12.31 22.17
CA SER A 71 3.81 -13.49 21.35
C SER A 71 2.81 -13.67 20.22
N TRP A 72 1.52 -13.33 20.42
CA TRP A 72 0.52 -13.45 19.37
C TRP A 72 0.55 -12.25 18.42
N GLU A 73 0.89 -11.06 18.92
CA GLU A 73 1.10 -9.87 18.09
C GLU A 73 2.28 -10.05 17.13
N ALA A 74 3.41 -10.58 17.62
CA ALA A 74 4.57 -10.91 16.77
C ALA A 74 4.24 -11.98 15.72
N LYS A 75 3.50 -13.05 16.10
CA LYS A 75 3.02 -14.08 15.16
C LYS A 75 2.04 -13.50 14.12
N THR A 76 1.23 -12.54 14.53
CA THR A 76 0.30 -11.86 13.62
C THR A 76 1.07 -10.98 12.64
N ALA A 77 2.01 -10.16 13.10
CA ALA A 77 2.86 -9.34 12.22
C ALA A 77 3.67 -10.20 11.24
N GLN A 78 4.28 -11.29 11.72
CA GLN A 78 5.04 -12.22 10.87
C GLN A 78 4.17 -12.85 9.78
N SER A 79 2.94 -13.27 10.10
CA SER A 79 2.02 -13.84 9.10
C SER A 79 1.55 -12.80 8.07
N HIS A 80 1.41 -11.53 8.46
CA HIS A 80 1.11 -10.45 7.52
C HIS A 80 2.28 -10.17 6.57
N SER A 81 3.51 -10.14 7.08
CA SER A 81 4.71 -9.96 6.24
C SER A 81 4.91 -11.14 5.28
N GLN A 82 4.73 -12.37 5.74
CA GLN A 82 4.82 -13.57 4.90
C GLN A 82 3.76 -13.55 3.78
N LYS A 83 2.53 -13.11 4.10
CA LYS A 83 1.44 -12.99 3.13
C LYS A 83 1.74 -11.93 2.07
N PHE A 84 2.29 -10.78 2.49
CA PHE A 84 2.71 -9.73 1.58
C PHE A 84 3.84 -10.17 0.66
N LEU A 85 4.86 -10.86 1.20
CA LEU A 85 5.94 -11.45 0.40
C LEU A 85 5.43 -12.48 -0.60
N GLY A 86 4.46 -13.32 -0.23
CA GLY A 86 3.82 -14.26 -1.15
C GLY A 86 3.08 -13.58 -2.31
N GLN A 87 2.44 -12.44 -2.05
CA GLN A 87 1.80 -11.64 -3.10
C GLN A 87 2.84 -11.05 -4.07
N LEU A 88 3.92 -10.47 -3.53
CA LEU A 88 5.02 -9.93 -4.35
C LEU A 88 5.71 -11.01 -5.18
N ALA A 89 6.00 -12.15 -4.58
CA ALA A 89 6.58 -13.30 -5.28
C ALA A 89 5.69 -13.78 -6.44
N THR A 90 4.37 -13.85 -6.24
CA THR A 90 3.43 -14.23 -7.30
C THR A 90 3.41 -13.20 -8.44
N LEU A 91 3.41 -11.90 -8.11
CA LEU A 91 3.41 -10.80 -9.08
C LEU A 91 4.70 -10.75 -9.91
N LEU A 92 5.84 -11.08 -9.30
CA LEU A 92 7.16 -11.00 -9.92
C LEU A 92 7.60 -12.31 -10.59
N SER A 93 6.81 -13.38 -10.43
CA SER A 93 7.06 -14.67 -11.07
C SER A 93 6.66 -14.63 -12.54
N ASP A 94 7.61 -14.97 -13.40
CA ASP A 94 7.35 -15.19 -14.83
C ASP A 94 7.17 -16.69 -15.11
N SER A 95 6.62 -17.03 -16.29
CA SER A 95 6.35 -18.43 -16.68
C SER A 95 7.58 -19.35 -16.71
N VAL A 96 8.79 -18.79 -16.66
CA VAL A 96 10.08 -19.48 -16.77
C VAL A 96 10.80 -19.61 -15.41
N ALA A 97 10.53 -18.70 -14.46
CA ALA A 97 11.23 -18.66 -13.17
C ALA A 97 10.29 -18.23 -12.04
N PRO A 98 9.80 -19.17 -11.21
CA PRO A 98 9.02 -18.83 -10.03
C PRO A 98 9.90 -18.19 -8.97
N VAL A 99 9.47 -17.03 -8.47
CA VAL A 99 10.17 -16.28 -7.42
C VAL A 99 9.74 -16.82 -6.05
N PRO A 100 10.67 -17.23 -5.18
CA PRO A 100 10.36 -17.62 -3.81
C PRO A 100 9.75 -16.47 -2.99
N ALA A 101 8.82 -16.80 -2.09
CA ALA A 101 8.19 -15.85 -1.15
C ALA A 101 9.11 -15.48 0.03
N THR A 102 10.35 -15.11 -0.28
CA THR A 102 11.40 -14.65 0.64
C THR A 102 11.78 -13.22 0.26
N GLU A 103 12.14 -12.39 1.24
CA GLU A 103 12.44 -10.97 1.04
C GLU A 103 13.61 -10.77 0.06
N GLU A 104 14.62 -11.61 0.17
CA GLU A 104 15.86 -11.58 -0.60
C GLU A 104 15.59 -11.86 -2.09
N ALA A 105 14.84 -12.92 -2.37
CA ALA A 105 14.50 -13.30 -3.74
C ALA A 105 13.60 -12.27 -4.44
N VAL A 106 12.64 -11.68 -3.71
CA VAL A 106 11.80 -10.59 -4.22
C VAL A 106 12.65 -9.36 -4.55
N LYS A 107 13.59 -9.01 -3.67
CA LYS A 107 14.49 -7.86 -3.87
C LYS A 107 15.43 -8.06 -5.05
N GLU A 108 16.02 -9.25 -5.18
CA GLU A 108 16.90 -9.61 -6.29
C GLU A 108 16.15 -9.54 -7.63
N ARG A 109 14.92 -10.08 -7.70
CA ARG A 109 14.11 -10.02 -8.91
C ARG A 109 13.77 -8.58 -9.32
N ILE A 110 13.42 -7.72 -8.35
CA ILE A 110 13.15 -6.30 -8.63
C ILE A 110 14.40 -5.61 -9.19
N GLN A 111 15.57 -5.89 -8.62
CA GLN A 111 16.84 -5.32 -9.09
C GLN A 111 17.20 -5.82 -10.50
N GLU A 112 16.98 -7.11 -10.79
CA GLU A 112 17.19 -7.68 -12.12
C GLU A 112 16.27 -7.03 -13.16
N ILE A 113 14.99 -6.87 -12.84
CA ILE A 113 14.03 -6.18 -13.72
C ILE A 113 14.47 -4.74 -13.98
N GLY A 114 14.89 -4.02 -12.93
CA GLY A 114 15.42 -2.66 -13.08
C GLY A 114 16.71 -2.59 -13.92
N ALA A 115 17.60 -3.57 -13.77
CA ALA A 115 18.83 -3.66 -14.56
C ALA A 115 18.54 -3.99 -16.03
N ASN A 116 17.53 -4.82 -16.31
CA ASN A 116 17.17 -5.19 -17.68
C ASN A 116 16.50 -4.04 -18.45
N GLU A 117 15.93 -3.05 -17.77
CA GLU A 117 15.19 -1.94 -18.38
C GLU A 117 16.03 -1.21 -19.44
N GLN A 118 17.30 -0.93 -19.12
CA GLN A 118 18.21 -0.27 -20.06
C GLN A 118 18.48 -1.12 -21.30
N SER A 119 18.54 -2.45 -21.16
CA SER A 119 18.76 -3.36 -22.30
C SER A 119 17.59 -3.38 -23.28
N TRP A 120 16.35 -3.43 -22.76
CA TRP A 120 15.15 -3.37 -23.58
C TRP A 120 14.99 -2.00 -24.22
N LYS A 121 15.37 -0.94 -23.51
CA LYS A 121 15.38 0.43 -24.05
C LYS A 121 16.32 0.57 -25.24
N SER A 122 17.58 0.15 -25.12
CA SER A 122 18.53 0.18 -26.25
C SER A 122 18.08 -0.70 -27.42
N ARG A 123 17.50 -1.88 -27.14
CA ARG A 123 16.94 -2.76 -28.19
C ARG A 123 15.77 -2.11 -28.90
N THR A 124 14.90 -1.42 -28.16
CA THR A 124 13.73 -0.72 -28.72
C THR A 124 14.16 0.45 -29.58
N GLU A 125 15.16 1.23 -29.15
CA GLU A 125 15.75 2.31 -29.94
C GLU A 125 16.37 1.79 -31.25
N GLY A 126 17.09 0.66 -31.20
CA GLY A 126 17.64 0.00 -32.39
C GLY A 126 16.56 -0.44 -33.38
N LEU A 127 15.49 -1.09 -32.89
CA LEU A 127 14.35 -1.48 -33.73
C LEU A 127 13.63 -0.25 -34.31
N GLN A 128 13.51 0.82 -33.54
CA GLN A 128 12.90 2.07 -34.02
C GLN A 128 13.72 2.70 -35.16
N GLN A 129 15.06 2.67 -35.07
CA GLN A 129 15.93 3.13 -36.15
C GLN A 129 15.79 2.25 -37.40
N GLU A 130 15.72 0.93 -37.24
CA GLU A 130 15.51 0.00 -38.35
C GLU A 130 14.17 0.25 -39.06
N ILE A 131 13.09 0.45 -38.29
CA ILE A 131 11.78 0.82 -38.84
C ILE A 131 11.88 2.13 -39.62
N GLN A 132 12.60 3.14 -39.13
CA GLN A 132 12.79 4.40 -39.87
C GLN A 132 13.53 4.19 -41.20
N ILE A 133 14.56 3.35 -41.22
CA ILE A 133 15.32 3.06 -42.44
C ILE A 133 14.43 2.34 -43.46
N LEU A 134 13.71 1.29 -43.03
CA LEU A 134 12.80 0.55 -43.90
C LEU A 134 11.66 1.42 -44.42
N THR A 135 11.14 2.33 -43.59
CA THR A 135 10.10 3.29 -44.00
C THR A 135 10.62 4.22 -45.09
N LYS A 136 11.84 4.76 -44.95
CA LYS A 136 12.47 5.60 -45.99
C LYS A 136 12.71 4.84 -47.29
N GLN A 137 13.16 3.59 -47.21
CA GLN A 137 13.34 2.75 -48.41
C GLN A 137 12.00 2.49 -49.12
N LEU A 138 10.94 2.23 -48.36
CA LEU A 138 9.60 2.04 -48.92
C LEU A 138 9.10 3.30 -49.63
N GLU A 139 9.31 4.47 -49.02
CA GLU A 139 8.91 5.76 -49.59
C GLU A 139 9.66 6.08 -50.89
N GLN A 140 10.96 5.78 -50.96
CA GLN A 140 11.75 5.89 -52.20
C GLN A 140 11.20 5.00 -53.32
N VAL A 141 10.82 3.75 -53.01
CA VAL A 141 10.23 2.84 -54.00
C VAL A 141 8.86 3.33 -54.46
N HIS A 142 8.08 3.92 -53.56
CA HIS A 142 6.79 4.54 -53.91
C HIS A 142 6.97 5.72 -54.86
N GLN A 143 7.93 6.60 -54.58
CA GLN A 143 8.19 7.78 -55.40
C GLN A 143 8.68 7.40 -56.81
N HIS A 144 9.57 6.41 -56.94
CA HIS A 144 10.01 5.90 -58.25
C HIS A 144 8.88 5.22 -59.05
N ARG A 145 7.93 4.56 -58.37
CA ARG A 145 6.75 3.97 -59.02
C ARG A 145 5.81 5.05 -59.55
N GLU A 146 5.62 6.12 -58.79
CA GLU A 146 4.75 7.25 -59.16
C GLU A 146 5.34 8.07 -60.31
N GLU A 147 6.66 8.29 -60.32
CA GLU A 147 7.39 8.92 -61.44
C GLU A 147 7.36 8.10 -62.73
N SER A 148 7.34 6.76 -62.65
CA SER A 148 7.19 5.88 -63.82
C SER A 148 5.77 5.86 -64.42
N SER A 149 4.80 6.46 -63.74
CA SER A 149 3.37 6.44 -64.09
C SER A 149 2.85 7.79 -64.60
N GLN A 150 3.71 8.62 -65.22
CA GLN A 150 3.26 9.77 -66.02
C GLN A 150 2.51 9.27 -67.29
N PRO A 151 1.42 9.94 -67.72
CA PRO A 151 0.67 9.51 -68.90
C PRO A 151 1.54 9.68 -70.16
N GLU A 152 1.80 8.57 -70.83
CA GLU A 152 2.56 8.48 -72.08
C GLU A 152 1.75 9.09 -73.24
N GLU A 153 1.65 10.42 -73.29
CA GLU A 153 1.14 11.18 -74.43
C GLU A 153 2.28 11.45 -75.42
N LYS A 154 2.66 10.43 -76.21
CA LYS A 154 3.31 10.55 -77.54
C LYS A 154 3.73 9.18 -78.07
N CYS A 155 2.79 8.45 -78.66
CA CYS A 155 3.14 7.45 -79.68
C CYS A 155 2.07 7.42 -80.76
N GLY A 156 1.97 8.55 -81.47
CA GLY A 156 1.01 8.74 -82.55
C GLY A 156 1.68 9.24 -83.82
N GLU A 157 2.69 8.54 -84.35
CA GLU A 157 3.22 8.86 -85.69
C GLU A 157 4.12 7.73 -86.22
N GLN A 158 3.53 6.77 -86.94
CA GLN A 158 4.08 6.17 -88.17
C GLN A 158 3.16 5.06 -88.68
N LYS A 159 2.07 5.46 -89.33
CA LYS A 159 1.43 4.66 -90.37
C LYS A 159 1.53 5.43 -91.67
N ARG A 160 2.43 5.02 -92.57
CA ARG A 160 2.33 5.34 -94.01
C ARG A 160 2.51 4.09 -94.86
N PRO A 161 1.85 4.02 -96.03
CA PRO A 161 1.66 2.78 -96.77
C PRO A 161 2.76 2.58 -97.85
N LEU A 162 3.30 1.36 -97.93
CA LEU A 162 4.11 0.92 -99.06
C LEU A 162 3.27 0.82 -100.33
N LYS A 163 3.51 1.70 -101.32
CA LYS A 163 3.17 1.45 -102.73
C LYS A 163 4.22 2.06 -103.66
N ARG A 164 4.60 1.26 -104.67
CA ARG A 164 5.52 1.49 -105.81
C ARG A 164 7.02 1.35 -105.50
N LEU A 165 7.63 0.24 -105.93
CA LEU A 165 8.32 0.14 -107.22
C LEU A 165 9.02 -1.24 -107.28
N GLU A 166 8.47 -2.21 -107.99
CA GLU A 166 9.23 -3.42 -108.35
C GLU A 166 9.10 -3.62 -109.86
N GLY A 167 9.93 -2.87 -110.57
CA GLY A 167 10.19 -3.06 -111.98
C GLY A 167 11.16 -4.22 -112.18
N LYS A 168 10.89 -5.00 -113.22
CA LYS A 168 11.79 -6.00 -113.83
C LYS A 168 13.27 -5.61 -113.75
N ILE A 169 14.07 -6.48 -113.14
CA ILE A 169 15.43 -6.77 -113.61
C ILE A 169 15.59 -8.29 -113.62
N ALA A 170 15.59 -8.84 -114.84
CA ALA A 170 16.10 -10.17 -115.12
C ALA A 170 17.63 -10.09 -115.11
N ILE A 171 18.27 -10.82 -114.20
CA ILE A 171 19.64 -11.32 -114.39
C ILE A 171 19.59 -12.78 -113.94
N ASN A 172 19.15 -13.61 -114.88
CA ASN A 172 19.57 -14.99 -114.99
C ASN A 172 21.04 -15.01 -115.42
N ASP A 173 21.72 -16.10 -115.07
CA ASP A 173 23.05 -16.55 -115.49
C ASP A 173 24.27 -16.11 -114.65
N PHE A 174 25.02 -17.14 -114.21
CA PHE A 174 26.16 -17.17 -113.29
C PHE A 174 25.77 -16.93 -111.82
N PHE A 175 25.46 -17.93 -111.00
CA PHE A 175 26.38 -19.00 -110.56
C PHE A 175 25.59 -20.29 -110.26
N GLN A 176 25.29 -21.02 -111.33
CA GLN A 176 24.84 -22.41 -111.29
C GLN A 176 26.07 -23.32 -111.16
N GLU A 177 26.84 -23.22 -110.08
CA GLU A 177 27.78 -24.29 -109.78
C GLU A 177 28.17 -24.29 -108.30
N ARG A 178 28.01 -25.48 -107.69
CA ARG A 178 28.66 -25.91 -106.45
C ARG A 178 27.98 -25.46 -105.16
N LEU A 179 27.04 -26.26 -104.68
CA LEU A 179 27.29 -27.21 -103.57
C LEU A 179 25.96 -27.85 -103.15
N ASP A 180 25.64 -28.95 -103.83
CA ASP A 180 24.79 -29.98 -103.25
C ASP A 180 25.55 -30.64 -102.10
N LEU A 181 25.13 -30.36 -100.86
CA LEU A 181 25.39 -31.25 -99.74
C LEU A 181 24.20 -31.28 -98.77
N GLY A 182 23.53 -32.43 -98.77
CA GLY A 182 22.95 -32.97 -97.55
C GLY A 182 21.55 -32.45 -97.19
N ARG A 183 20.55 -32.97 -97.90
CA ARG A 183 19.19 -33.11 -97.40
C ARG A 183 19.21 -33.85 -96.05
N ASN A 184 19.11 -33.12 -94.94
CA ASN A 184 18.64 -33.64 -93.66
C ASN A 184 17.29 -32.99 -93.35
N LYS A 185 16.28 -33.82 -93.46
CA LYS A 185 14.86 -33.54 -93.29
C LYS A 185 14.60 -33.12 -91.84
N GLU A 186 13.88 -32.02 -91.73
CA GLU A 186 13.32 -31.39 -90.55
C GLU A 186 12.95 -32.34 -89.41
N ASN A 187 13.44 -32.01 -88.22
CA ASN A 187 12.67 -32.13 -86.98
C ASN A 187 12.94 -30.90 -86.11
N SER A 188 12.88 -29.70 -86.70
CA SER A 188 12.82 -28.43 -85.96
C SER A 188 11.38 -28.20 -85.48
N ARG A 189 10.90 -29.10 -84.62
CA ARG A 189 9.69 -28.88 -83.81
C ARG A 189 9.87 -27.54 -83.06
N PRO A 190 8.84 -26.68 -82.96
CA PRO A 190 9.02 -25.25 -82.66
C PRO A 190 9.53 -25.03 -81.23
N LYS A 191 10.86 -25.00 -81.06
CA LYS A 191 11.51 -24.68 -79.77
C LYS A 191 11.08 -23.30 -79.25
N ASN A 192 10.80 -22.37 -80.17
CA ASN A 192 10.39 -21.01 -79.84
C ASN A 192 8.97 -20.93 -79.24
N SER A 193 8.04 -21.83 -79.62
CA SER A 193 6.68 -21.83 -79.06
C SER A 193 6.64 -22.43 -77.65
N ILE A 194 7.54 -23.39 -77.36
CA ILE A 194 7.67 -23.99 -76.03
C ILE A 194 8.24 -22.97 -75.03
N ILE A 195 9.21 -22.16 -75.45
CA ILE A 195 9.82 -21.11 -74.63
C ILE A 195 8.79 -20.00 -74.31
N ASP A 196 7.99 -19.55 -75.29
CA ASP A 196 6.92 -18.57 -75.06
C ASP A 196 5.80 -19.10 -74.13
N GLY A 197 5.42 -20.38 -74.31
CA GLY A 197 4.47 -21.05 -73.42
C GLY A 197 4.97 -21.14 -71.97
N ASN A 198 6.24 -21.51 -71.78
CA ASN A 198 6.86 -21.59 -70.46
C ASN A 198 6.99 -20.20 -69.80
N SER A 199 7.28 -19.15 -70.57
CA SER A 199 7.33 -17.77 -70.07
C SER A 199 5.96 -17.28 -69.56
N LYS A 200 4.89 -17.60 -70.29
CA LYS A 200 3.51 -17.30 -69.88
C LYS A 200 3.10 -18.07 -68.62
N MET A 201 3.42 -19.36 -68.55
CA MET A 201 3.19 -20.21 -67.38
C MET A 201 3.93 -19.67 -66.14
N PHE A 202 5.18 -19.25 -66.29
CA PHE A 202 5.97 -18.68 -65.20
C PHE A 202 5.37 -17.37 -64.68
N LYS A 203 4.97 -16.46 -65.59
CA LYS A 203 4.29 -15.21 -65.21
C LYS A 203 2.95 -15.45 -64.51
N GLN A 204 2.21 -16.48 -64.92
CA GLN A 204 0.95 -16.85 -64.28
C GLN A 204 1.21 -17.42 -62.88
N LEU A 205 2.16 -18.36 -62.76
CA LEU A 205 2.55 -18.95 -61.48
C LEU A 205 3.03 -17.88 -60.48
N GLU A 206 3.77 -16.88 -60.96
CA GLU A 206 4.23 -15.77 -60.12
C GLU A 206 3.06 -14.90 -59.61
N LYS A 207 2.05 -14.64 -60.45
CA LYS A 207 0.82 -13.93 -60.05
C LYS A 207 0.04 -14.74 -59.02
N ASP A 208 -0.15 -16.03 -59.27
CA ASP A 208 -0.88 -16.92 -58.37
C ASP A 208 -0.18 -17.03 -57.02
N ASN A 209 1.16 -17.13 -57.01
CA ASN A 209 1.95 -17.15 -55.78
C ASN A 209 1.86 -15.83 -54.98
N LYS A 210 1.90 -14.68 -55.67
CA LYS A 210 1.71 -13.36 -55.03
C LYS A 210 0.30 -13.25 -54.43
N GLN A 211 -0.72 -13.70 -55.13
CA GLN A 211 -2.10 -13.66 -54.66
C GLN A 211 -2.32 -14.61 -53.47
N GLN A 212 -1.72 -15.80 -53.49
CA GLN A 212 -1.72 -16.73 -52.37
C GLN A 212 -1.01 -16.15 -51.14
N THR A 213 0.13 -15.49 -51.34
CA THR A 213 0.87 -14.83 -50.24
C THR A 213 0.04 -13.72 -49.61
N LEU A 214 -0.62 -12.89 -50.41
CA LEU A 214 -1.49 -11.83 -49.94
C LEU A 214 -2.68 -12.37 -49.13
N LEU A 215 -3.28 -13.48 -49.60
CA LEU A 215 -4.37 -14.14 -48.90
C LEU A 215 -3.92 -14.68 -47.53
N ASN A 216 -2.76 -15.34 -47.48
CA ASN A 216 -2.19 -15.86 -46.24
C ASN A 216 -1.90 -14.72 -45.24
N ILE A 217 -1.34 -13.60 -45.70
CA ILE A 217 -1.09 -12.42 -44.84
C ILE A 217 -2.40 -11.89 -44.28
N LYS A 218 -3.43 -11.74 -45.11
CA LYS A 218 -4.75 -11.27 -44.67
C LYS A 218 -5.36 -12.20 -43.62
N GLN A 219 -5.29 -13.51 -43.85
CA GLN A 219 -5.83 -14.51 -42.94
C GLN A 219 -5.08 -14.53 -41.60
N ASN A 220 -3.74 -14.47 -41.63
CA ASN A 220 -2.93 -14.40 -40.42
C ASN A 220 -3.19 -13.13 -39.61
N LEU A 221 -3.32 -11.98 -40.28
CA LEU A 221 -3.65 -10.71 -39.63
C LEU A 221 -5.02 -10.79 -38.95
N GLN A 222 -6.00 -11.39 -39.64
CA GLN A 222 -7.35 -11.59 -39.08
C GLN A 222 -7.29 -12.48 -37.84
N ILE A 223 -6.61 -13.63 -37.91
CA ILE A 223 -6.46 -14.55 -36.77
C ILE A 223 -5.78 -13.85 -35.58
N ALA A 224 -4.66 -13.16 -35.82
CA ALA A 224 -3.93 -12.45 -34.77
C ALA A 224 -4.79 -11.36 -34.10
N THR A 225 -5.58 -10.64 -34.90
CA THR A 225 -6.49 -9.60 -34.38
C THR A 225 -7.61 -10.21 -33.56
N THR A 226 -8.22 -11.30 -34.03
CA THR A 226 -9.26 -12.03 -33.29
C THR A 226 -8.74 -12.58 -31.97
N GLN A 227 -7.57 -13.21 -31.96
CA GLN A 227 -6.94 -13.75 -30.74
C GLN A 227 -6.64 -12.66 -29.72
N ARG A 228 -6.15 -11.49 -30.16
CA ARG A 228 -5.92 -10.35 -29.28
C ARG A 228 -7.22 -9.87 -28.62
N LEU A 229 -8.26 -9.68 -29.42
CA LEU A 229 -9.58 -9.25 -28.91
C LEU A 229 -10.18 -10.29 -27.96
N GLU A 230 -10.04 -11.57 -28.26
CA GLU A 230 -10.51 -12.66 -27.38
C GLU A 230 -9.76 -12.67 -26.04
N GLY A 231 -8.44 -12.42 -26.05
CA GLY A 231 -7.65 -12.23 -24.84
C GLY A 231 -8.12 -11.04 -23.99
N GLU A 232 -8.40 -9.89 -24.62
CA GLU A 232 -8.95 -8.71 -23.93
C GLU A 232 -10.34 -9.00 -23.32
N ILE A 233 -11.20 -9.72 -24.04
CA ILE A 233 -12.52 -10.12 -23.53
C ILE A 233 -12.38 -11.03 -22.31
N GLN A 234 -11.48 -12.01 -22.34
CA GLN A 234 -11.25 -12.93 -21.22
C GLN A 234 -10.72 -12.19 -19.98
N GLU A 235 -9.79 -11.25 -20.17
CA GLU A 235 -9.25 -10.44 -19.08
C GLU A 235 -10.34 -9.54 -18.46
N LEU A 236 -11.16 -8.87 -19.28
CA LEU A 236 -12.29 -8.07 -18.79
C LEU A 236 -13.33 -8.93 -18.05
N GLN A 237 -13.60 -10.15 -18.53
CA GLN A 237 -14.49 -11.09 -17.86
C GLN A 237 -13.96 -11.51 -16.49
N LYS A 238 -12.65 -11.76 -16.37
CA LYS A 238 -11.98 -12.08 -15.11
C LYS A 238 -12.09 -10.91 -14.13
N GLN A 239 -11.74 -9.70 -14.56
CA GLN A 239 -11.85 -8.49 -13.74
C GLN A 239 -13.28 -8.26 -13.24
N LEU A 240 -14.28 -8.49 -14.09
CA LEU A 240 -15.68 -8.38 -13.70
C LEU A 240 -16.08 -9.41 -12.64
N SER A 241 -15.56 -10.63 -12.74
CA SER A 241 -15.78 -11.69 -11.75
C SER A 241 -15.16 -11.33 -10.40
N ASP A 242 -13.92 -10.85 -10.39
CA ASP A 242 -13.21 -10.43 -9.18
C ASP A 242 -13.89 -9.24 -8.50
N LEU A 243 -14.34 -8.25 -9.27
CA LEU A 243 -15.11 -7.12 -8.76
C LEU A 243 -16.45 -7.56 -8.18
N LYS A 244 -17.17 -8.49 -8.82
CA LYS A 244 -18.41 -9.06 -8.29
C LYS A 244 -18.19 -9.76 -6.95
N LEU A 245 -17.11 -10.53 -6.82
CA LEU A 245 -16.76 -11.23 -5.59
C LEU A 245 -16.39 -10.23 -4.47
N SER A 246 -15.57 -9.23 -4.80
CA SER A 246 -15.18 -8.15 -3.89
C SER A 246 -16.40 -7.36 -3.39
N ASN A 247 -17.34 -7.02 -4.29
CA ASN A 247 -18.58 -6.32 -3.94
C ASN A 247 -19.44 -7.15 -2.97
N LYS A 248 -19.59 -8.46 -3.25
CA LYS A 248 -20.30 -9.37 -2.34
C LYS A 248 -19.66 -9.39 -0.95
N ASN A 249 -18.33 -9.47 -0.88
CA ASN A 249 -17.59 -9.43 0.39
C ASN A 249 -17.79 -8.09 1.13
N MET A 250 -17.66 -6.97 0.42
CA MET A 250 -17.88 -5.63 0.97
C MET A 250 -19.29 -5.47 1.53
N LYS A 251 -20.31 -5.97 0.82
CA LYS A 251 -21.71 -5.96 1.26
C LYS A 251 -21.88 -6.76 2.55
N THR A 252 -21.28 -7.95 2.65
CA THR A 252 -21.28 -8.76 3.87
C THR A 252 -20.60 -8.04 5.04
N GLN A 253 -19.45 -7.40 4.81
CA GLN A 253 -18.74 -6.62 5.83
C GLN A 253 -19.59 -5.44 6.30
N LEU A 254 -20.22 -4.71 5.38
CA LEU A 254 -21.09 -3.58 5.69
C LEU A 254 -22.28 -4.01 6.56
N THR A 255 -22.92 -5.14 6.24
CA THR A 255 -23.99 -5.71 7.08
C THR A 255 -23.47 -6.03 8.48
N ARG A 256 -22.29 -6.66 8.61
CA ARG A 256 -21.70 -6.96 9.93
C ARG A 256 -21.40 -5.69 10.73
N VAL A 257 -20.84 -4.65 10.09
CA VAL A 257 -20.56 -3.36 10.74
C VAL A 257 -21.86 -2.70 11.20
N ASN A 258 -22.91 -2.72 10.39
CA ASN A 258 -24.20 -2.17 10.79
C ASN A 258 -24.79 -2.89 12.00
N ILE A 259 -24.76 -4.22 12.03
CA ILE A 259 -25.21 -5.01 13.20
C ILE A 259 -24.41 -4.63 14.46
N LEU A 260 -23.08 -4.48 14.34
CA LEU A 260 -22.22 -4.08 15.47
C LEU A 260 -22.53 -2.67 15.95
N LYS A 261 -22.74 -1.73 15.03
CA LYS A 261 -23.13 -0.35 15.33
C LYS A 261 -24.45 -0.31 16.10
N ASP A 262 -25.47 -1.03 15.63
CA ASP A 262 -26.79 -1.05 16.27
C ASP A 262 -26.72 -1.66 17.68
N LYS A 263 -25.95 -2.75 17.85
CA LYS A 263 -25.72 -3.38 19.16
C LYS A 263 -24.98 -2.46 20.12
N THR A 264 -24.00 -1.71 19.63
CA THR A 264 -23.24 -0.75 20.44
C THR A 264 -24.12 0.42 20.87
N LEU A 265 -24.91 0.95 19.93
CA LEU A 265 -25.84 2.03 20.17
C LEU A 265 -26.91 1.62 21.20
N GLN A 266 -27.42 0.38 21.12
CA GLN A 266 -28.35 -0.16 22.12
C GLN A 266 -27.73 -0.23 23.51
N LYS A 267 -26.48 -0.70 23.65
CA LYS A 267 -25.77 -0.71 24.94
C LYS A 267 -25.56 0.70 25.50
N LEU A 268 -25.19 1.66 24.66
CA LEU A 268 -25.03 3.05 25.07
C LEU A 268 -26.35 3.66 25.56
N ARG A 269 -27.46 3.42 24.84
CA ARG A 269 -28.80 3.83 25.29
C ARG A 269 -29.17 3.23 26.64
N GLN A 270 -28.89 1.93 26.84
CA GLN A 270 -29.16 1.27 28.12
C GLN A 270 -28.31 1.85 29.26
N SER A 271 -27.03 2.15 29.00
CA SER A 271 -26.15 2.80 29.97
C SER A 271 -26.63 4.21 30.30
N LEU A 272 -27.05 4.98 29.31
CA LEU A 272 -27.60 6.32 29.50
C LEU A 272 -28.82 6.27 30.43
N ILE A 273 -29.81 5.41 30.15
CA ILE A 273 -31.00 5.25 30.99
C ILE A 273 -30.62 4.92 32.45
N LYS A 274 -29.63 4.03 32.66
CA LYS A 274 -29.14 3.70 34.02
C LYS A 274 -28.54 4.93 34.71
N VAL A 275 -27.71 5.70 34.01
CA VAL A 275 -27.10 6.93 34.55
C VAL A 275 -28.16 7.97 34.87
N GLU A 276 -29.17 8.14 34.02
CA GLU A 276 -30.27 9.07 34.27
C GLU A 276 -31.11 8.67 35.48
N ALA A 277 -31.37 7.37 35.66
CA ALA A 277 -32.05 6.86 36.84
C ALA A 277 -31.23 7.08 38.12
N MET A 278 -29.90 6.88 38.08
CA MET A 278 -29.02 7.18 39.21
C MET A 278 -28.97 8.68 39.52
N ARG A 279 -28.89 9.54 38.49
CA ARG A 279 -28.97 11.00 38.62
C ARG A 279 -30.28 11.42 39.27
N GLY A 280 -31.42 10.89 38.81
CA GLY A 280 -32.73 11.17 39.41
C GLY A 280 -32.79 10.79 40.89
N LYS A 281 -32.28 9.60 41.25
CA LYS A 281 -32.19 9.16 42.65
C LYS A 281 -31.28 10.06 43.49
N ALA A 282 -30.14 10.47 42.95
CA ALA A 282 -29.21 11.37 43.63
C ALA A 282 -29.86 12.74 43.85
N VAL A 283 -30.53 13.30 42.84
CA VAL A 283 -31.26 14.58 42.91
C VAL A 283 -32.36 14.52 43.98
N MET A 284 -33.15 13.44 44.02
CA MET A 284 -34.18 13.25 45.06
C MET A 284 -33.58 13.21 46.47
N LYS A 285 -32.48 12.47 46.67
CA LYS A 285 -31.78 12.43 47.97
C LYS A 285 -31.23 13.80 48.37
N THR A 286 -30.61 14.53 47.45
CA THR A 286 -30.08 15.87 47.74
C THR A 286 -31.19 16.88 48.01
N GLY A 287 -32.32 16.81 47.30
CA GLY A 287 -33.49 17.65 47.56
C GLY A 287 -34.06 17.40 48.96
N ASN A 288 -34.24 16.12 49.32
CA ASN A 288 -34.73 15.72 50.65
C ASN A 288 -33.80 16.11 51.80
N LEU A 289 -32.49 16.26 51.57
CA LEU A 289 -31.54 16.74 52.57
C LEU A 289 -31.45 18.27 52.64
N LYS A 290 -31.81 18.95 51.55
CA LYS A 290 -31.80 20.41 51.50
C LYS A 290 -32.93 21.04 52.32
N THR A 291 -34.13 20.46 52.29
CA THR A 291 -35.27 20.98 53.08
C THR A 291 -35.02 20.95 54.59
N PRO A 292 -34.56 19.83 55.21
CA PRO A 292 -34.24 19.80 56.63
C PRO A 292 -33.05 20.70 56.99
N LEU A 293 -32.07 20.84 56.10
CA LEU A 293 -30.94 21.75 56.31
C LEU A 293 -31.38 23.21 56.33
N ASP A 294 -32.24 23.61 55.39
CA ASP A 294 -32.78 24.97 55.33
C ASP A 294 -33.68 25.26 56.55
N SER A 295 -34.50 24.29 56.99
CA SER A 295 -35.28 24.40 58.23
C SER A 295 -34.40 24.50 59.48
N ALA A 296 -33.39 23.63 59.64
CA ALA A 296 -32.47 23.67 60.77
C ALA A 296 -31.65 24.97 60.81
N LYS A 297 -31.30 25.52 59.64
CA LYS A 297 -30.59 26.80 59.54
C LYS A 297 -31.50 27.97 59.95
N GLN A 298 -32.78 27.94 59.58
CA GLN A 298 -33.76 28.93 60.00
C GLN A 298 -34.01 28.87 61.51
N GLU A 299 -34.15 27.67 62.08
CA GLU A 299 -34.34 27.46 63.52
C GLU A 299 -33.13 27.94 64.32
N ALA A 300 -31.91 27.59 63.89
CA ALA A 300 -30.69 28.09 64.52
C ALA A 300 -30.54 29.62 64.44
N SER A 301 -31.05 30.25 63.37
CA SER A 301 -31.08 31.71 63.27
C SER A 301 -32.07 32.34 64.25
N TRP A 302 -33.26 31.75 64.39
CA TRP A 302 -34.28 32.19 65.35
C TRP A 302 -33.80 32.05 66.80
N ASP A 303 -33.19 30.92 67.15
CA ASP A 303 -32.65 30.69 68.49
C ASP A 303 -31.51 31.65 68.84
N LYS A 304 -30.64 31.95 67.86
CA LYS A 304 -29.58 32.94 68.02
C LYS A 304 -30.15 34.34 68.27
N ASP A 305 -31.20 34.72 67.55
CA ASP A 305 -31.85 36.03 67.72
C ASP A 305 -32.60 36.11 69.05
N LYS A 306 -33.27 35.03 69.47
CA LYS A 306 -33.91 34.93 70.78
C LYS A 306 -32.90 35.01 71.93
N ALA A 307 -31.77 34.31 71.81
CA ALA A 307 -30.70 34.38 72.80
C ALA A 307 -30.10 35.79 72.90
N ARG A 308 -29.91 36.48 71.75
CA ARG A 308 -29.49 37.90 71.73
C ARG A 308 -30.49 38.78 72.45
N GLN A 309 -31.78 38.63 72.15
CA GLN A 309 -32.83 39.40 72.80
C GLN A 309 -32.88 39.16 74.32
N MET A 310 -32.68 37.92 74.77
CA MET A 310 -32.60 37.61 76.21
C MET A 310 -31.37 38.25 76.87
N VAL A 311 -30.21 38.19 76.23
CA VAL A 311 -28.99 38.85 76.73
C VAL A 311 -29.22 40.35 76.81
N ASP A 312 -29.79 40.97 75.79
CA ASP A 312 -30.09 42.40 75.76
C ASP A 312 -31.10 42.81 76.84
N ALA A 313 -32.04 41.93 77.21
CA ALA A 313 -32.99 42.16 78.30
C ALA A 313 -32.36 42.03 79.69
N VAL A 314 -31.43 41.08 79.89
CA VAL A 314 -30.77 40.84 81.18
C VAL A 314 -29.62 41.83 81.42
N THR A 315 -28.99 42.33 80.35
CA THR A 315 -27.88 43.30 80.43
C THR A 315 -28.23 44.56 81.26
N PRO A 316 -29.37 45.26 81.07
CA PRO A 316 -29.74 46.40 81.89
C PRO A 316 -30.05 46.02 83.34
N GLU A 317 -30.63 44.85 83.60
CA GLU A 317 -30.84 44.36 84.97
C GLU A 317 -29.52 44.12 85.70
N LEU A 318 -28.54 43.53 84.99
CA LEU A 318 -27.19 43.31 85.51
C LEU A 318 -26.43 44.61 85.73
N CYS A 319 -26.52 45.57 84.81
CA CYS A 319 -25.94 46.91 84.98
C CYS A 319 -26.55 47.62 86.19
N THR A 320 -27.87 47.49 86.40
CA THR A 320 -28.56 48.08 87.56
C THR A 320 -28.11 47.41 88.86
N ALA A 321 -28.04 46.08 88.89
CA ALA A 321 -27.57 45.31 90.05
C ALA A 321 -26.08 45.56 90.36
N LYS A 322 -25.25 45.78 89.34
CA LYS A 322 -23.85 46.15 89.51
C LYS A 322 -23.72 47.54 90.13
N SER A 323 -24.45 48.52 89.62
CA SER A 323 -24.44 49.88 90.17
C SER A 323 -24.94 49.91 91.62
N THR A 324 -25.98 49.12 91.97
CA THR A 324 -26.44 49.04 93.37
C THR A 324 -25.43 48.34 94.27
N LEU A 325 -24.69 47.34 93.79
CA LEU A 325 -23.62 46.70 94.55
C LEU A 325 -22.41 47.61 94.75
N GLU A 326 -22.01 48.38 93.72
CA GLU A 326 -20.94 49.39 93.84
C GLU A 326 -21.35 50.51 94.81
N ASP A 327 -22.61 50.93 94.83
CA ASP A 327 -23.13 51.93 95.78
C ASP A 327 -23.19 51.39 97.23
N VAL A 328 -23.45 50.09 97.40
CA VAL A 328 -23.37 49.40 98.71
C VAL A 328 -21.92 49.19 99.16
N SER A 329 -20.99 48.97 98.23
CA SER A 329 -19.57 48.78 98.53
C SER A 329 -18.79 50.10 98.73
N GLY A 330 -19.31 51.23 98.25
CA GLY A 330 -18.67 52.54 98.30
C GLY A 330 -18.97 53.36 99.56
N ARG A 331 -19.86 52.92 100.45
CA ARG A 331 -20.07 53.60 101.74
C ARG A 331 -18.92 53.29 102.70
N PRO A 332 -18.14 54.29 103.17
CA PRO A 332 -17.16 54.06 104.21
C PRO A 332 -17.88 53.70 105.52
N GLN A 333 -17.38 52.65 106.15
CA GLN A 333 -17.80 52.19 107.46
C GLN A 333 -17.29 53.18 108.51
N GLU A 334 -18.12 54.15 108.89
CA GLU A 334 -17.91 54.94 110.11
C GLU A 334 -18.20 54.05 111.32
N ALA A 335 -17.16 53.76 112.11
CA ALA A 335 -17.25 53.17 113.43
C ALA A 335 -16.61 54.14 114.44
N CYS A 336 -17.36 54.38 115.52
CA CYS A 336 -17.13 55.24 116.70
C CYS A 336 -17.38 56.74 116.57
#